data_AF-A0A645GBM9-F1
#
_entry.id   AF-A0A645GBM9-F1
#
_cell.length_a   1.000
_cell.length_b   1.000
_cell.length_c   1.000
_cell.angle_alpha   90.00
_cell.angle_beta   90.00
_cell.angle_gamma   90.00
#
_symmetry.space_group_name_H-M   'P 1'
#
loop_
_entity.id
_entity.type
_entity.pdbx_description
1 polymer ?
#
loop_
_entity_poly.entity_id
_entity_poly.type
_entity_poly.pdbx_seq_one_letter_code
_entity_poly.pdbx_strand_id
1 'polypeptide(L)'
;MSFARIHRANLINNGILPLTFVDPADLDTLTQGDELVIEDASVQIENKTVTVKNWTTGKSFVTAAGFSEYEKEMLKAGGLINLIGGRNDA
;
A
#
# COMPACT_ATOMS: atom_id res chain seq x y z
N MET A 1 8.97 -3.69 11.36
CA MET A 1 7.89 -4.64 11.72
C MET A 1 7.36 -5.27 10.44
N SER A 2 7.06 -6.57 10.41
CA SER A 2 6.59 -7.28 9.21
C SER A 2 5.19 -7.86 9.41
N PHE A 3 4.44 -8.00 8.32
CA PHE A 3 3.13 -8.65 8.33
C PHE A 3 3.25 -10.17 8.36
N ALA A 4 2.36 -10.84 9.10
CA ALA A 4 2.15 -12.28 8.93
C ALA A 4 1.63 -12.58 7.51
N ARG A 5 2.12 -13.65 6.88
CA ARG A 5 1.86 -13.97 5.46
C ARG A 5 0.37 -14.02 5.10
N ILE A 6 -0.46 -14.62 5.95
CA ILE A 6 -1.92 -14.73 5.74
C ILE A 6 -2.60 -13.36 5.89
N HIS A 7 -2.16 -12.55 6.86
CA HIS A 7 -2.72 -11.22 7.08
C HIS A 7 -2.44 -10.29 5.90
N ARG A 8 -1.22 -10.34 5.34
CA ARG A 8 -0.85 -9.58 4.14
C ARG A 8 -1.73 -9.94 2.93
N ALA A 9 -1.98 -11.23 2.71
CA ALA A 9 -2.81 -11.69 1.61
C ALA A 9 -4.26 -11.20 1.74
N ASN A 10 -4.83 -11.25 2.95
CA ASN A 10 -6.20 -10.77 3.20
C ASN A 10 -6.35 -9.27 2.92
N LEU A 11 -5.36 -8.45 3.26
CA LEU A 11 -5.38 -7.02 2.95
C LEU A 11 -5.40 -6.78 1.43
N ILE A 12 -4.50 -7.43 0.70
CA ILE A 12 -4.40 -7.30 -0.77
C ILE A 12 -5.69 -7.78 -1.45
N ASN A 13 -6.27 -8.89 -1.00
CA ASN A 13 -7.53 -9.42 -1.54
C ASN A 13 -8.69 -8.42 -1.44
N ASN A 14 -8.65 -7.51 -0.45
CA ASN A 14 -9.64 -6.45 -0.25
C ASN A 14 -9.19 -5.09 -0.81
N GLY A 15 -8.14 -5.05 -1.63
CA GLY A 15 -7.63 -3.81 -2.24
C GLY A 15 -6.88 -2.90 -1.26
N ILE A 16 -6.55 -3.37 -0.06
CA ILE A 16 -5.81 -2.61 0.94
C ILE A 16 -4.31 -2.78 0.69
N LEU A 17 -3.55 -1.68 0.78
CA LEU A 17 -2.11 -1.65 0.59
C LEU A 17 -1.36 -1.95 1.91
N PRO A 18 -0.77 -3.15 2.10
CA PRO A 18 0.07 -3.42 3.25
C PRO A 18 1.47 -2.84 3.05
N LEU A 19 1.68 -1.64 3.57
CA LEU A 19 2.96 -0.94 3.52
C LEU A 19 3.68 -1.05 4.87
N THR A 20 5.01 -1.17 4.83
CA THR A 20 5.85 -1.17 6.04
C THR A 20 6.87 -0.06 5.94
N PHE A 21 7.05 0.73 7.01
CA PHE A 21 8.10 1.73 7.08
C PHE A 21 9.48 1.11 6.82
N VAL A 22 10.29 1.76 5.98
CA VAL A 22 11.69 1.37 5.76
C VAL A 22 12.53 1.77 6.97
N ASP A 23 12.33 2.98 7.49
CA ASP A 23 12.91 3.44 8.75
C ASP A 23 11.87 3.37 9.87
N PRO A 24 12.07 2.56 10.92
CA PRO A 24 11.16 2.54 12.06
C PRO A 24 11.04 3.88 12.78
N ALA A 25 12.05 4.76 12.73
CA ALA A 25 12.00 6.07 13.37
C ALA A 25 10.98 7.02 12.73
N ASP A 26 10.59 6.79 11.47
CA ASP A 26 9.52 7.55 10.82
C ASP A 26 8.18 7.35 11.54
N LEU A 27 7.97 6.18 12.16
CA LEU A 27 6.75 5.88 12.91
C LEU A 27 6.62 6.75 14.16
N ASP A 28 7.72 7.04 14.85
CA ASP A 28 7.74 7.91 16.03
C ASP A 28 7.39 9.36 15.70
N THR A 29 7.45 9.74 14.41
CA THR A 29 7.07 11.08 13.95
C THR A 29 5.58 11.24 13.68
N LEU A 30 4.82 10.13 13.64
CA LEU A 30 3.40 10.13 13.35
C LEU A 30 2.57 10.25 14.62
N THR A 31 1.59 11.14 14.59
CA THR A 31 0.64 11.35 15.68
C THR A 31 -0.76 10.95 15.23
N GLN A 32 -1.57 10.46 16.17
CA GLN A 32 -2.97 10.22 15.90
C GLN A 32 -3.65 11.52 15.43
N GLY A 33 -4.36 11.45 14.31
CA GLY A 33 -5.00 12.60 13.67
C GLY A 33 -4.18 13.20 12.52
N ASP A 34 -2.98 12.71 12.25
CA ASP A 34 -2.23 13.09 11.05
C ASP A 34 -2.93 12.60 9.78
N GLU A 35 -2.99 13.49 8.78
CA GLU A 35 -3.50 13.17 7.45
C GLU A 35 -2.34 12.69 6.57
N LEU A 36 -2.43 11.44 6.11
CA LEU A 36 -1.42 10.80 5.27
C LEU A 36 -1.92 10.69 3.84
N VAL A 37 -1.06 11.08 2.89
CA VAL A 37 -1.36 11.09 1.46
C VAL A 37 -0.32 10.24 0.73
N ILE A 38 -0.81 9.37 -0.16
CA ILE A 38 0.00 8.64 -1.12
C ILE A 38 -0.40 9.16 -2.50
N GLU A 39 0.44 10.01 -3.07
CA GLU A 39 0.22 10.54 -4.41
C GLU A 39 0.47 9.44 -5.45
N ASP A 40 -0.38 9.35 -6.49
CA ASP A 40 -0.21 8.38 -7.58
C ASP A 40 0.03 6.94 -7.11
N ALA A 41 -0.73 6.48 -6.11
CA ALA A 41 -0.53 5.18 -5.47
C ALA A 41 -0.45 4.02 -6.47
N SER A 42 -1.27 4.02 -7.53
CA SER A 42 -1.28 3.00 -8.59
C SER A 42 0.02 2.93 -9.39
N VAL A 43 0.74 4.04 -9.51
CA VAL A 43 2.06 4.13 -10.16
C VAL A 43 3.16 3.76 -9.16
N GLN A 44 3.06 4.24 -7.92
CA GLN A 44 4.09 3.99 -6.91
C GLN A 44 4.22 2.50 -6.54
N ILE A 45 3.12 1.74 -6.52
CA ILE A 45 3.14 0.29 -6.23
C ILE A 45 3.86 -0.56 -7.28
N GLU A 46 4.15 0.01 -8.46
CA GLU A 46 4.98 -0.67 -9.46
C GLU A 46 6.43 -0.81 -8.98
N ASN A 47 6.87 0.14 -8.14
CA ASN A 47 8.18 0.18 -7.55
C ASN A 47 8.26 -0.68 -6.28
N LYS A 48 9.48 -0.90 -5.79
CA LYS A 48 9.71 -1.61 -4.52
C LYS A 48 9.37 -0.78 -3.28
N THR A 49 9.14 0.51 -3.46
CA THR A 49 8.90 1.48 -2.38
C THR A 49 7.81 2.47 -2.76
N VAL A 50 7.06 2.90 -1.75
CA VAL A 50 6.01 3.92 -1.86
C VAL A 50 6.33 5.05 -0.89
N THR A 51 6.30 6.28 -1.40
CA THR A 51 6.44 7.50 -0.61
C THR A 51 5.09 7.89 -0.05
N VAL A 52 5.04 8.09 1.25
CA VAL A 52 3.85 8.57 1.96
C VAL A 52 4.18 9.94 2.54
N LYS A 53 3.31 10.91 2.29
CA LYS A 53 3.45 12.28 2.77
C LYS A 53 2.48 12.52 3.91
N ASN A 54 2.99 13.03 5.02
CA ASN A 54 2.17 13.57 6.09
C ASN A 54 1.81 15.01 5.73
N TRP A 55 0.54 15.24 5.44
CA TRP A 55 0.02 16.55 5.05
C TRP A 55 0.00 17.53 6.22
N THR A 56 -0.25 17.04 7.44
CA THR A 56 -0.30 17.83 8.67
C THR A 56 1.07 18.41 9.03
N THR A 57 2.14 17.62 8.89
CA THR A 57 3.50 18.03 9.29
C THR A 57 4.40 18.45 8.12
N GLY A 58 3.99 18.16 6.88
CA GLY A 58 4.78 18.39 5.67
C GLY A 58 5.94 17.41 5.47
N LYS A 59 6.10 16.41 6.34
CA LYS A 59 7.15 15.38 6.23
C LYS A 59 6.76 14.30 5.23
N SER A 60 7.74 13.65 4.64
CA SER A 60 7.55 12.48 3.79
C SER A 60 8.44 11.33 4.26
N PHE A 61 7.94 10.11 4.18
CA PHE A 61 8.66 8.90 4.56
C PHE A 61 8.47 7.81 3.52
N VAL A 62 9.41 6.86 3.51
CA VAL A 62 9.45 5.78 2.53
C VAL A 62 8.98 4.49 3.17
N THR A 63 8.05 3.83 2.48
CA THR A 63 7.53 2.52 2.86
C THR A 63 7.92 1.47 1.82
N ALA A 64 8.08 0.23 2.23
CA ALA A 64 8.33 -0.90 1.34
C ALA A 64 7.01 -1.41 0.74
N ALA A 65 7.03 -1.63 -0.57
CA ALA A 65 5.91 -2.06 -1.40
C ALA A 65 6.35 -3.25 -2.29
N GLY A 66 6.85 -4.31 -1.65
CA GLY A 66 7.36 -5.52 -2.34
C GLY A 66 6.25 -6.43 -2.85
N PHE A 67 5.40 -5.94 -3.76
CA PHE A 67 4.30 -6.70 -4.37
C PHE A 67 4.77 -7.49 -5.61
N SER A 68 4.25 -8.70 -5.78
CA SER A 68 4.36 -9.45 -7.04
C SER A 68 3.46 -8.83 -8.11
N GLU A 69 3.69 -9.15 -9.39
CA GLU A 69 2.86 -8.61 -10.49
C GLU A 69 1.37 -8.90 -10.28
N TYR A 70 1.03 -10.13 -9.91
CA TYR A 70 -0.36 -10.52 -9.64
C TYR A 70 -1.00 -9.73 -8.48
N GLU A 71 -0.24 -9.45 -7.43
CA GLU A 71 -0.71 -8.60 -6.32
C GLU A 71 -0.92 -7.14 -6.76
N LYS A 72 -0.07 -6.62 -7.65
CA LYS A 72 -0.23 -5.28 -8.22
C LYS A 72 -1.50 -5.19 -9.06
N GLU A 73 -1.79 -6.20 -9.88
CA GLU A 73 -3.03 -6.27 -10.66
C GLU A 73 -4.27 -6.29 -9.76
N MET A 74 -4.26 -7.09 -8.69
CA MET A 74 -5.35 -7.09 -7.70
C MET A 74 -5.54 -5.71 -7.07
N LEU A 75 -4.46 -5.07 -6.62
CA LEU A 75 -4.52 -3.77 -5.98
C LEU A 75 -5.08 -2.71 -6.93
N LYS A 76 -4.66 -2.71 -8.20
CA LYS A 76 -5.18 -1.80 -9.24
C LYS A 76 -6.65 -2.06 -9.55
N ALA A 77 -7.12 -3.30 -9.45
CA ALA A 77 -8.54 -3.66 -9.60
C ALA A 77 -9.37 -3.32 -8.35
N GLY A 78 -8.75 -2.92 -7.23
CA GLY A 78 -9.43 -2.69 -5.95
C GLY A 78 -9.75 -3.98 -5.18
N GLY A 79 -9.07 -5.08 -5.49
CA GLY A 79 -9.19 -6.36 -4.79
C GLY A 79 -9.37 -7.56 -5.73
N LEU A 80 -9.29 -8.76 -5.16
CA LEU A 80 -9.35 -10.02 -5.89
C LEU A 80 -10.70 -10.23 -6.59
N ILE A 81 -11.81 -9.88 -5.91
CA ILE A 81 -13.16 -10.06 -6.45
C ILE A 81 -13.34 -9.22 -7.71
N ASN A 82 -12.89 -7.96 -7.69
CA ASN A 82 -12.98 -7.06 -8.83
C ASN A 82 -12.09 -7.53 -9.99
N LEU A 83 -10.91 -8.06 -9.70
CA LEU A 83 -10.02 -8.62 -10.73
C LEU A 83 -10.66 -9.81 -11.44
N ILE A 84 -11.30 -10.72 -10.70
CA ILE A 84 -11.96 -11.91 -11.26
C ILE A 84 -13.25 -11.52 -11.98
N GLY A 85 -14.07 -10.65 -11.39
CA GLY A 85 -15.30 -10.14 -12.01
C GLY A 85 -15.01 -9.44 -13.33
N GLY A 86 -14.07 -8.49 -13.33
CA GLY A 86 -13.67 -7.76 -14.55
C GLY A 86 -12.99 -8.63 -15.62
N ARG A 87 -12.40 -9.79 -15.26
CA ARG A 87 -11.89 -10.78 -16.22
C ARG A 87 -12.97 -11.60 -16.89
N ASN A 88 -14.16 -11.68 -16.31
CA ASN A 88 -15.29 -12.44 -16.87
C ASN A 88 -16.15 -11.61 -17.83
N ASP A 89 -16.03 -10.28 -17.78
CA ASP A 89 -16.72 -9.34 -18.65
C ASP A 89 -15.89 -8.91 -19.88
N ALA A 90 -14.75 -9.57 -20.14
CA ALA A 90 -13.81 -9.26 -21.23
C ALA A 90 -13.71 -10.40 -22.27
#